data_AF-A3IMA0-F1
#
_entry.id   AF-A3IMA0-F1
#
_cell.length_a   1.000
_cell.length_b   1.000
_cell.length_c   1.000
_cell.angle_alpha   90.00
_cell.angle_beta   90.00
_cell.angle_gamma   90.00
#
_symmetry.space_group_name_H-M   'P 1'
#
loop_
_entity.id
_entity.type
_entity.pdbx_description
1 polymer ?
#
loop_
_entity_poly.entity_id
_entity_poly.type
_entity_poly.pdbx_seq_one_letter_code
_entity_poly.pdbx_strand_id
1 'polypeptide(L)' 'MTTIEGLSDNPYPSGVRKLVGTVNNYRIRIDQYRVIYKVESSCLIIEIIKVGHRQGIY' A
#
# COMPACT_ATOMS: atom_id res chain seq x y z
N MET A 1 15.26 5.49 -5.21
CA MET A 1 13.80 5.40 -5.18
C MET A 1 13.40 4.30 -4.24
N THR A 2 12.83 4.67 -3.09
CA THR A 2 12.26 3.72 -2.13
C THR A 2 10.91 3.20 -2.65
N THR A 3 10.45 2.04 -2.17
CA THR A 3 9.19 1.45 -2.66
C THR A 3 7.95 2.32 -2.38
N ILE A 4 7.99 3.17 -1.35
CA ILE A 4 6.90 4.11 -1.03
C ILE A 4 6.86 5.25 -2.03
N GLU A 5 8.01 5.86 -2.34
CA GLU A 5 8.10 6.95 -3.33
C GLU A 5 7.60 6.47 -4.70
N GLY A 6 7.97 5.26 -5.12
CA GLY A 6 7.52 4.69 -6.40
C GLY A 6 6.01 4.50 -6.53
N LEU A 7 5.24 4.58 -5.43
CA LEU A 7 3.78 4.54 -5.50
C LEU A 7 3.21 5.77 -6.21
N SER A 8 3.88 6.92 -6.18
CA SER A 8 3.42 8.12 -6.90
C SER A 8 3.42 7.93 -8.42
N ASP A 9 4.37 7.16 -8.93
CA ASP A 9 4.52 6.89 -10.36
C ASP A 9 3.60 5.76 -10.82
N ASN A 10 3.49 4.70 -10.01
CA ASN A 10 2.57 3.60 -10.24
C ASN A 10 1.94 3.20 -8.90
N PRO A 11 0.65 3.50 -8.66
CA PRO A 11 -0.04 3.11 -7.43
C PRO A 11 -0.22 1.60 -7.27
N TYR A 12 -0.05 0.80 -8.34
CA TYR A 12 -0.28 -0.64 -8.35
C TYR A 12 0.94 -1.43 -8.88
N PRO A 13 2.11 -1.34 -8.22
CA PRO A 13 3.27 -2.11 -8.63
C PRO A 13 3.07 -3.61 -8.36
N SER A 14 3.99 -4.42 -8.90
CA SER A 14 3.97 -5.87 -8.69
C SER A 14 4.00 -6.22 -7.19
N GLY A 15 3.20 -7.22 -6.80
CA GLY A 15 3.09 -7.67 -5.40
C GLY A 15 2.05 -6.94 -4.55
N VAL A 16 1.38 -5.92 -5.09
CA VAL A 16 0.19 -5.30 -4.47
C VAL A 16 -0.98 -6.26 -4.46
N ARG A 17 -1.75 -6.25 -3.37
CA ARG A 17 -3.06 -6.91 -3.29
C ARG A 17 -4.11 -5.97 -2.71
N LYS A 18 -5.29 -5.93 -3.33
CA LYS A 18 -6.46 -5.24 -2.78
C LYS A 18 -6.94 -5.96 -1.52
N LEU A 19 -7.31 -5.21 -0.50
CA LEU A 19 -7.90 -5.76 0.72
C LEU A 19 -9.38 -6.05 0.49
N VAL A 20 -9.80 -7.29 0.79
CA VAL A 20 -11.19 -7.72 0.69
C VAL A 20 -12.06 -6.93 1.69
N GLY A 21 -13.27 -6.57 1.27
CA GLY A 21 -14.20 -5.78 2.10
C GLY A 21 -13.89 -4.29 2.18
N THR A 22 -12.94 -3.80 1.37
CA THR A 22 -12.62 -2.36 1.28
C THR A 22 -12.78 -1.86 -0.16
N VAL A 23 -13.09 -0.56 -0.30
CA VAL A 23 -13.31 0.05 -1.62
C VAL A 23 -11.99 0.26 -2.35
N ASN A 24 -11.03 0.92 -1.70
CA ASN A 24 -9.79 1.39 -2.33
C ASN A 24 -8.54 1.11 -1.49
N ASN A 25 -8.56 0.10 -0.61
CA ASN A 25 -7.40 -0.20 0.23
C ASN A 25 -6.59 -1.35 -0.36
N TYR A 26 -5.29 -1.19 -0.30
CA TYR A 26 -4.30 -2.08 -0.89
C TYR A 26 -3.22 -2.37 0.13
N ARG A 27 -2.55 -3.51 -0.07
CA ARG A 27 -1.40 -3.92 0.72
C ARG A 27 -0.23 -4.21 -0.19
N ILE A 28 0.94 -3.65 0.14
CA ILE A 28 2.22 -4.00 -0.47
C ILE A 28 3.17 -4.57 0.58
N ARG A 29 4.01 -5.52 0.16
CA ARG A 29 5.12 -6.03 0.97
C ARG A 29 6.38 -5.25 0.61
N ILE A 30 7.02 -4.69 1.63
CA ILE A 30 8.31 -4.01 1.50
C ILE A 30 9.26 -4.72 2.46
N ASP A 31 10.02 -5.67 1.92
CA ASP A 31 10.93 -6.53 2.67
C ASP A 31 10.27 -7.20 3.89
N GLN A 32 10.56 -6.70 5.11
CA GLN A 32 10.06 -7.19 6.39
C GLN A 32 8.77 -6.49 6.85
N TYR A 33 8.26 -5.52 6.10
CA TYR A 33 7.09 -4.74 6.45
C TYR A 33 5.91 -5.00 5.51
N ARG A 34 4.70 -4.82 6.04
CA ARG A 34 3.48 -4.66 5.24
C ARG A 34 3.02 -3.22 5.37
N VAL A 35 2.69 -2.63 4.24
CA VAL A 35 2.12 -1.29 4.17
C VAL A 35 0.72 -1.41 3.61
N ILE A 36 -0.24 -0.85 4.34
CA ILE A 36 -1.62 -0.67 3.89
C ILE A 36 -1.77 0.77 3.45
N TYR A 37 -2.25 0.96 2.23
CA TYR A 37 -2.49 2.28 1.67
C TYR A 37 -3.82 2.34 0.95
N LYS A 38 -4.34 3.55 0.76
CA LYS A 38 -5.55 3.84 -0.01
C LYS A 38 -5.17 4.61 -1.27
N VAL A 39 -5.85 4.33 -2.37
CA VAL A 39 -5.70 5.10 -3.62
C VAL A 39 -7.00 5.83 -3.89
N GLU A 40 -6.96 7.16 -3.89
CA GLU A 40 -8.10 8.02 -4.22
C GLU A 40 -7.89 8.63 -5.61
N SER A 41 -8.40 7.94 -6.63
CA SER A 41 -8.22 8.31 -8.03
C SER A 41 -8.84 9.67 -8.40
N SER A 42 -9.85 10.13 -7.66
CA SER A 42 -10.49 11.44 -7.91
C SER A 42 -9.59 12.62 -7.58
N CYS A 43 -8.65 12.43 -6.65
CA CYS A 43 -7.78 13.50 -6.14
C CYS A 43 -6.29 13.19 -6.32
N LEU A 44 -5.94 12.07 -6.95
CA LEU A 44 -4.56 11.57 -7.12
C LEU A 44 -3.80 11.43 -5.79
N ILE A 45 -4.50 11.01 -4.73
CA ILE A 45 -3.94 10.86 -3.39
C ILE A 45 -3.64 9.38 -3.11
N ILE A 46 -2.45 9.14 -2.56
CA ILE A 46 -2.07 7.87 -1.95
C ILE A 46 -1.92 8.08 -0.46
N GLU A 47 -2.82 7.51 0.33
CA GLU A 47 -2.83 7.65 1.78
C GLU A 47 -2.24 6.40 2.43
N ILE A 48 -1.16 6.54 3.20
CA ILE A 48 -0.58 5.43 3.96
C ILE A 48 -1.36 5.27 5.27
N ILE A 49 -2.13 4.20 5.39
CA ILE A 49 -3.00 3.95 6.55
C ILE A 49 -2.21 3.30 7.69
N LYS A 50 -1.37 2.30 7.38
CA LYS A 50 -0.64 1.55 8.40
C LYS A 50 0.64 0.96 7.83
N VAL A 51 1.71 1.05 8.62
CA VAL A 51 2.97 0.34 8.39
C VAL A 51 3.20 -0.57 9.59
N GLY A 52 3.61 -1.80 9.36
CA GLY A 52 4.05 -2.66 10.47
C GLY A 52 4.88 -3.85 10.03
N HIS A 53 5.62 -4.38 11.00
CA HIS A 53 6.55 -5.48 10.79
C HIS A 53 5.82 -6.81 10.56
N ARG A 54 6.38 -7.68 9.72
CA ARG A 54 5.76 -8.94 9.31
C ARG A 54 5.52 -9.90 10.48
N GLN A 55 6.29 -9.80 11.55
CA GLN A 55 6.19 -10.68 12.73
C GLN A 55 5.13 -10.24 13.74
N GLY A 56 4.41 -9.11 13.51
CA GLY A 56 3.40 -8.60 14.44
C GLY A 56 2.15 -8.05 13.78
N ILE A 57 1.88 -8.42 12.52
CA ILE A 57 0.61 -8.13 11.84
C ILE A 57 -0.12 -9.46 11.68
N TYR A 58 -0.57 -10.00 12.81
CA TYR A 58 -1.91 -10.52 13.12
C TYR A 58 -1.99 -10.70 14.64
#